data_AF-A0A100WU89-F1
#
_entry.id   AF-A0A100WU89-F1
#
_cell.length_a   1.000
_cell.length_b   1.000
_cell.length_c   1.000
_cell.angle_alpha   90.00
_cell.angle_beta   90.00
_cell.angle_gamma   90.00
#
_symmetry.space_group_name_H-M   'P 1'
#
loop_
_entity.id
_entity.type
_entity.pdbx_description
1 polymer ?
#
loop_
_entity_poly.entity_id
_entity_poly.type
_entity_poly.pdbx_seq_one_letter_code
_entity_poly.pdbx_strand_id
1 'polypeptide(L)'
;MSWLAAPQLVGRQQRGAARSEARTRIKALVSPELTHVRQYRQHARGSMARDPEDNRFHTDDLILCATILAKTTDLPRWRRWAVKRRLRILFGTNTVDLCETHGDDAASPQASIGIVLNRQYMAGKHPGLHPPDTGQFDRALRCTPDSPEVAALERSLAHLADCR
;
A
#
# COMPACT_ATOMS: atom_id res chain seq x y z
N MET A 1 -41.03 11.50 -26.75
CA MET A 1 -40.81 10.70 -25.54
C MET A 1 -39.31 10.47 -25.33
N SER A 2 -38.67 11.19 -24.41
CA SER A 2 -37.25 10.98 -24.07
C SER A 2 -36.99 11.38 -22.62
N TRP A 3 -37.45 10.55 -21.68
CA TRP A 3 -37.29 10.77 -20.23
C TRP A 3 -36.56 9.62 -19.50
N LEU A 4 -36.22 8.54 -20.21
CA LEU A 4 -35.63 7.33 -19.60
C LEU A 4 -34.08 7.27 -19.67
N ALA A 5 -33.43 8.16 -20.43
CA ALA A 5 -31.97 8.13 -20.59
C ALA A 5 -31.20 8.87 -19.47
N ALA A 6 -31.84 9.81 -18.77
CA ALA A 6 -31.17 10.71 -17.82
C ALA A 6 -30.64 10.00 -16.54
N PRO A 7 -31.38 9.10 -15.86
CA PRO A 7 -30.90 8.50 -14.62
C PRO A 7 -29.71 7.55 -14.83
N GLN A 8 -29.71 6.83 -15.95
CA GLN A 8 -28.66 5.87 -16.29
C GLN A 8 -27.35 6.56 -16.69
N LEU A 9 -27.44 7.72 -17.36
CA LEU A 9 -26.29 8.55 -17.71
C LEU A 9 -25.66 9.21 -16.48
N VAL A 10 -26.46 9.79 -15.59
CA VAL A 10 -25.99 10.40 -14.33
C VAL A 10 -25.31 9.35 -13.45
N GLY A 11 -25.92 8.17 -13.28
CA GLY A 11 -25.32 7.08 -12.50
C GLY A 11 -24.05 6.47 -13.14
N ARG A 12 -23.88 6.55 -14.46
CA ARG A 12 -22.62 6.15 -15.13
C ARG A 12 -21.53 7.21 -14.96
N GLN A 13 -21.87 8.49 -15.07
CA GLN A 13 -20.95 9.60 -14.85
C GLN A 13 -20.46 9.66 -13.40
N GLN A 14 -21.35 9.52 -12.41
CA GLN A 14 -20.97 9.49 -10.99
C GLN A 14 -20.04 8.32 -10.67
N ARG A 15 -20.30 7.12 -11.19
CA ARG A 15 -19.40 5.96 -11.04
C ARG A 15 -18.07 6.17 -11.75
N GLY A 16 -18.05 6.85 -12.90
CA GLY A 16 -16.83 7.25 -13.59
C GLY A 16 -15.99 8.23 -12.77
N ALA A 17 -16.63 9.25 -12.21
CA ALA A 17 -16.00 10.25 -11.35
C ALA A 17 -15.41 9.62 -10.08
N ALA A 18 -16.17 8.79 -9.36
CA ALA A 18 -15.69 8.10 -8.16
C ALA A 18 -14.47 7.20 -8.44
N ARG A 19 -14.47 6.50 -9.58
CA ARG A 19 -13.31 5.68 -10.01
C ARG A 19 -12.09 6.52 -10.33
N SER A 20 -12.29 7.64 -11.04
CA SER A 20 -11.19 8.55 -11.38
C SER A 20 -10.61 9.17 -10.11
N GLU A 21 -11.47 9.58 -9.18
CA GLU A 21 -11.09 10.16 -7.90
C GLU A 21 -10.34 9.15 -7.02
N ALA A 22 -10.79 7.90 -6.93
CA ALA A 22 -10.07 6.83 -6.24
C ALA A 22 -8.65 6.64 -6.79
N ARG A 23 -8.47 6.66 -8.12
CA ARG A 23 -7.15 6.58 -8.75
C ARG A 23 -6.28 7.79 -8.42
N THR A 24 -6.84 8.99 -8.46
CA THR A 24 -6.13 10.23 -8.07
C THR A 24 -5.67 10.16 -6.61
N ARG A 25 -6.54 9.68 -5.71
CA ARG A 25 -6.22 9.53 -4.27
C ARG A 25 -5.11 8.50 -4.06
N ILE A 26 -5.18 7.33 -4.71
CA ILE A 26 -4.11 6.32 -4.64
C ILE A 26 -2.79 6.91 -5.18
N LYS A 27 -2.83 7.60 -6.32
CA LYS A 27 -1.64 8.26 -6.88
C LYS A 27 -1.05 9.28 -5.92
N ALA A 28 -1.88 10.10 -5.27
CA ALA A 28 -1.43 11.10 -4.30
C ALA A 28 -0.75 10.48 -3.08
N LEU A 29 -1.16 9.28 -2.67
CA LEU A 29 -0.52 8.53 -1.57
C LEU A 29 0.81 7.89 -2.00
N VAL A 30 0.90 7.37 -3.22
CA VAL A 30 2.06 6.59 -3.69
C VAL A 30 3.17 7.49 -4.27
N SER A 31 2.83 8.64 -4.84
CA SER A 31 3.81 9.54 -5.48
C SER A 31 4.89 10.10 -4.54
N PRO A 32 4.58 10.47 -3.28
CA PRO A 32 5.60 10.83 -2.31
C PRO A 32 6.60 9.70 -2.06
N GLU A 33 6.13 8.47 -1.85
CA GLU A 33 7.01 7.32 -1.65
C GLU A 33 7.87 7.01 -2.87
N LEU A 34 7.30 7.12 -4.07
CA LEU A 34 8.07 6.97 -5.31
C LEU A 34 9.19 8.03 -5.39
N THR A 35 8.89 9.26 -4.98
CA THR A 35 9.87 10.36 -4.94
C THR A 35 10.97 10.07 -3.92
N HIS A 36 10.59 9.59 -2.74
CA HIS A 36 11.52 9.19 -1.68
C HIS A 36 12.46 8.07 -2.14
N VAL A 37 11.94 7.00 -2.76
CA VAL A 37 12.76 5.90 -3.30
C VAL A 37 13.70 6.38 -4.40
N ARG A 38 13.27 7.31 -5.27
CA ARG A 38 14.14 7.93 -6.28
C ARG A 38 15.26 8.75 -5.65
N GLN A 39 14.95 9.54 -4.62
CA GLN A 39 15.94 10.30 -3.86
C GLN A 39 16.94 9.38 -3.16
N TYR A 40 16.46 8.27 -2.56
CA TYR A 40 17.31 7.25 -1.96
C TYR A 40 18.28 6.67 -2.99
N ARG A 41 17.76 6.24 -4.15
CA ARG A 41 18.55 5.70 -5.27
C ARG A 41 19.58 6.69 -5.82
N GLN A 42 19.28 8.00 -5.81
CA GLN A 42 20.20 9.06 -6.25
C GLN A 42 21.23 9.43 -5.17
N HIS A 43 21.28 8.71 -4.04
CA HIS A 43 22.10 9.03 -2.87
C HIS A 43 21.80 10.42 -2.26
N ALA A 44 20.69 11.05 -2.67
CA ALA A 44 20.26 12.36 -2.18
C ALA A 44 19.57 12.28 -0.80
N ARG A 45 19.29 11.07 -0.32
CA ARG A 45 18.64 10.83 0.98
C ARG A 45 19.07 9.50 1.62
N GLY A 46 20.22 9.48 2.30
CA GLY A 46 20.72 8.29 2.99
C GLY A 46 19.86 7.80 4.17
N SER A 47 18.97 8.63 4.71
CA SER A 47 18.17 8.35 5.90
C SER A 47 17.01 7.36 5.70
N MET A 48 16.85 6.79 4.50
CA MET A 48 15.81 5.79 4.20
C MET A 48 16.29 4.35 4.34
N ALA A 49 17.60 4.14 4.49
CA ALA A 49 18.16 2.82 4.73
C ALA A 49 17.57 2.25 6.03
N ARG A 50 17.15 0.99 5.97
CA ARG A 50 16.73 0.22 7.13
C ARG A 50 17.91 -0.59 7.63
N ASP A 51 18.00 -0.73 8.93
CA ASP A 51 18.99 -1.59 9.55
C ASP A 51 18.71 -3.05 9.12
N PRO A 52 19.68 -3.74 8.47
CA PRO A 52 19.53 -5.12 8.04
C PRO A 52 19.27 -6.08 9.20
N GLU A 53 19.72 -5.75 10.42
CA GLU A 53 19.56 -6.56 11.63
C GLU A 53 18.27 -6.22 12.40
N ASP A 54 17.68 -5.05 12.12
CA ASP A 54 16.43 -4.64 12.77
C ASP A 54 15.24 -5.32 12.08
N ASN A 55 14.66 -6.32 12.74
CA ASN A 55 13.43 -6.97 12.28
C ASN A 55 12.16 -6.20 12.72
N ARG A 56 12.28 -4.96 13.20
CA ARG A 56 11.13 -4.11 13.53
C ARG A 56 10.41 -3.64 12.27
N PHE A 57 9.10 -3.52 12.41
CA PHE A 57 8.27 -2.96 11.35
C PHE A 57 8.32 -1.45 11.35
N HIS A 58 8.15 -0.90 10.15
CA HIS A 58 7.95 0.52 9.96
C HIS A 58 6.45 0.80 9.94
N THR A 59 5.96 1.46 10.99
CA THR A 59 4.55 1.84 11.15
C THR A 59 4.01 2.57 9.91
N ASP A 60 4.85 3.35 9.24
CA ASP A 60 4.51 4.09 8.03
C ASP A 60 4.09 3.16 6.86
N ASP A 61 4.71 1.98 6.73
CA ASP A 61 4.34 0.99 5.71
C ASP A 61 2.91 0.46 5.95
N LEU A 62 2.57 0.23 7.22
CA LEU A 62 1.25 -0.26 7.62
C LEU A 62 0.17 0.81 7.41
N ILE A 63 0.47 2.07 7.78
CA ILE A 63 -0.41 3.22 7.55
C ILE A 63 -0.69 3.36 6.06
N LEU A 64 0.36 3.31 5.23
CA LEU A 64 0.23 3.45 3.78
C LEU A 64 -0.59 2.31 3.17
N CYS A 65 -0.29 1.06 3.53
CA CYS A 65 -1.03 -0.12 3.06
C CYS A 65 -2.53 -0.02 3.38
N ALA A 66 -2.87 0.22 4.64
CA ALA A 66 -4.26 0.35 5.08
C ALA A 66 -4.98 1.52 4.38
N THR A 67 -4.32 2.66 4.27
CA THR A 67 -4.89 3.84 3.61
C THR A 67 -5.17 3.58 2.14
N ILE A 68 -4.25 2.92 1.42
CA ILE A 68 -4.48 2.55 0.01
C ILE A 68 -5.67 1.59 -0.10
N LEU A 69 -5.75 0.55 0.74
CA LEU A 69 -6.88 -0.40 0.73
C LEU A 69 -8.22 0.31 0.91
N ALA A 70 -8.32 1.22 1.88
CA ALA A 70 -9.54 2.01 2.13
C ALA A 70 -9.97 2.84 0.92
N LYS A 71 -9.03 3.35 0.11
CA LYS A 71 -9.34 4.11 -1.12
C LYS A 71 -9.73 3.23 -2.31
N THR A 72 -9.58 1.91 -2.21
CA THR A 72 -9.97 0.98 -3.30
C THR A 72 -11.45 0.60 -3.27
N THR A 73 -12.20 0.92 -2.21
CA THR A 73 -13.61 0.56 -2.04
C THR A 73 -14.48 1.00 -3.23
N ASP A 74 -14.21 2.19 -3.79
CA ASP A 74 -14.89 2.78 -4.94
C ASP A 74 -14.46 2.20 -6.31
N LEU A 75 -13.47 1.31 -6.33
CA LEU A 75 -12.99 0.67 -7.57
C LEU A 75 -13.77 -0.61 -7.91
N PRO A 76 -13.85 -0.99 -9.20
CA PRO A 76 -14.38 -2.29 -9.61
C PRO A 76 -13.63 -3.47 -8.97
N ARG A 77 -14.33 -4.58 -8.69
CA ARG A 77 -13.74 -5.78 -8.04
C ARG A 77 -12.41 -6.24 -8.63
N TRP A 78 -12.30 -6.27 -9.96
CA TRP A 78 -11.07 -6.68 -10.65
C TRP A 78 -9.90 -5.70 -10.42
N ARG A 79 -10.17 -4.40 -10.33
CA ARG A 79 -9.17 -3.38 -9.98
C ARG A 79 -8.75 -3.51 -8.53
N ARG A 80 -9.71 -3.71 -7.60
CA ARG A 80 -9.41 -3.95 -6.18
C ARG A 80 -8.50 -5.17 -6.02
N TRP A 81 -8.80 -6.25 -6.74
CA TRP A 81 -7.96 -7.44 -6.75
C TRP A 81 -6.55 -7.16 -7.29
N ALA A 82 -6.43 -6.39 -8.37
CA ALA A 82 -5.12 -6.00 -8.92
C ALA A 82 -4.31 -5.15 -7.94
N VAL A 83 -4.93 -4.14 -7.30
CA VAL A 83 -4.27 -3.32 -6.26
C VAL A 83 -3.86 -4.20 -5.09
N LYS A 84 -4.74 -5.06 -4.57
CA LYS A 84 -4.43 -5.97 -3.47
C LYS A 84 -3.26 -6.89 -3.80
N ARG A 85 -3.25 -7.51 -4.99
CA ARG A 85 -2.13 -8.34 -5.45
C ARG A 85 -0.82 -7.57 -5.47
N ARG A 86 -0.85 -6.30 -5.88
CA ARG A 86 0.35 -5.43 -5.89
C ARG A 86 0.79 -5.06 -4.47
N LEU A 87 -0.14 -4.73 -3.58
CA LEU A 87 0.14 -4.48 -2.18
C LEU A 87 0.77 -5.69 -1.49
N ARG A 88 0.31 -6.91 -1.80
CA ARG A 88 0.89 -8.15 -1.25
C ARG A 88 2.36 -8.33 -1.65
N ILE A 89 2.71 -7.91 -2.86
CA ILE A 89 4.11 -7.90 -3.32
C ILE A 89 4.93 -6.83 -2.56
N LEU A 90 4.34 -5.65 -2.35
CA LEU A 90 5.01 -4.51 -1.71
C LEU A 90 5.23 -4.67 -0.21
N PHE A 91 4.23 -5.18 0.50
CA PHE A 91 4.16 -5.17 1.97
C PHE A 91 4.08 -6.57 2.59
N GLY A 92 3.89 -7.62 1.78
CA GLY A 92 3.64 -8.98 2.26
C GLY A 92 2.16 -9.36 2.23
N THR A 93 1.88 -10.66 2.16
CA THR A 93 0.52 -11.22 2.17
C THR A 93 -0.14 -11.05 3.53
N ASN A 94 0.53 -11.47 4.61
CA ASN A 94 0.04 -11.39 5.97
C ASN A 94 -0.25 -9.95 6.38
N THR A 95 0.66 -9.02 6.06
CA THR A 95 0.47 -7.59 6.32
C THR A 95 -0.78 -7.05 5.64
N VAL A 96 -0.95 -7.34 4.35
CA VAL A 96 -2.12 -6.86 3.59
C VAL A 96 -3.41 -7.47 4.10
N ASP A 97 -3.42 -8.76 4.43
CA ASP A 97 -4.63 -9.43 4.93
C ASP A 97 -5.00 -8.92 6.33
N LEU A 98 -4.01 -8.58 7.17
CA LEU A 98 -4.23 -7.89 8.45
C LEU A 98 -4.78 -6.47 8.25
N CYS A 99 -4.21 -5.70 7.31
CA CYS A 99 -4.71 -4.36 6.97
C CYS A 99 -6.12 -4.39 6.34
N GLU A 100 -6.47 -5.43 5.60
CA GLU A 100 -7.83 -5.58 5.04
C GLU A 100 -8.84 -5.98 6.12
N THR A 101 -8.46 -6.86 7.04
CA THR A 101 -9.34 -7.33 8.11
C THR A 101 -9.61 -6.24 9.15
N HIS A 102 -8.57 -5.46 9.49
CA HIS A 102 -8.64 -4.52 10.61
C HIS A 102 -8.60 -3.05 10.16
N GLY A 103 -7.99 -2.73 9.02
CA GLY A 103 -7.78 -1.34 8.58
C GLY A 103 -9.01 -0.63 8.03
N ASP A 104 -10.16 -1.32 7.95
CA ASP A 104 -11.43 -0.76 7.48
C ASP A 104 -12.26 -0.10 8.61
N ASP A 105 -11.75 -0.06 9.85
CA ASP A 105 -12.42 0.65 10.94
C ASP A 105 -12.24 2.17 10.73
N ALA A 106 -13.16 2.74 9.94
CA ALA A 106 -13.13 4.13 9.47
C ALA A 106 -13.08 5.17 10.61
N ALA A 107 -13.34 4.75 11.85
CA ALA A 107 -13.27 5.59 13.04
C ALA A 107 -11.84 5.81 13.57
N SER A 108 -10.90 4.87 13.35
CA SER A 108 -9.50 5.04 13.77
C SER A 108 -8.54 4.03 13.11
N PRO A 109 -7.98 4.36 11.93
CA PRO A 109 -6.95 3.54 11.28
C PRO A 109 -5.76 3.25 12.21
N GLN A 110 -5.42 4.19 13.10
CA GLN A 110 -4.34 4.03 14.08
C GLN A 110 -4.63 2.93 15.13
N ALA A 111 -5.88 2.79 15.58
CA ALA A 111 -6.25 1.76 16.55
C ALA A 111 -6.14 0.36 15.93
N SER A 112 -6.58 0.20 14.68
CA SER A 112 -6.47 -1.04 13.93
C SER A 112 -5.02 -1.41 13.60
N ILE A 113 -4.18 -0.42 13.31
CA ILE A 113 -2.73 -0.61 13.15
C ILE A 113 -2.10 -1.13 14.43
N GLY A 114 -2.59 -0.71 15.61
CA GLY A 114 -2.18 -1.26 16.90
C GLY A 114 -2.39 -2.77 17.01
N ILE A 115 -3.50 -3.31 16.47
CA ILE A 115 -3.77 -4.75 16.45
C ILE A 115 -2.78 -5.48 15.52
N VAL A 116 -2.50 -4.91 14.35
CA VAL A 116 -1.53 -5.46 13.39
C VAL A 116 -0.12 -5.48 13.99
N LEU A 117 0.32 -4.35 14.54
CA LEU A 117 1.60 -4.20 15.23
C LEU A 117 1.73 -5.17 16.40
N ASN A 118 0.68 -5.33 17.21
CA ASN A 118 0.71 -6.24 18.36
C ASN A 118 0.82 -7.71 17.92
N ARG A 119 0.01 -8.14 16.93
CA ARG A 119 0.10 -9.52 16.40
C ARG A 119 1.48 -9.84 15.85
N GLN A 120 2.07 -8.89 15.15
CA GLN A 120 3.39 -9.05 14.55
C GLN A 120 4.53 -8.95 15.58
N TYR A 121 4.40 -8.08 16.58
CA TYR A 121 5.32 -8.01 17.73
C TYR A 121 5.36 -9.32 18.50
N MET A 122 4.19 -9.91 18.77
CA MET A 122 4.09 -11.21 19.41
C MET A 122 4.76 -12.30 18.57
N ALA A 123 4.68 -12.23 17.23
CA ALA A 123 5.39 -13.17 16.36
C ALA A 123 6.92 -13.07 16.46
N GLY A 124 7.47 -11.87 16.65
CA GLY A 124 8.90 -11.69 16.88
C GLY A 124 9.38 -12.20 18.25
N LYS A 125 8.50 -12.28 19.24
CA LYS A 125 8.81 -12.73 20.62
C LYS A 125 8.56 -14.21 20.88
N HIS A 126 7.72 -14.85 20.08
CA HIS A 126 7.30 -16.22 20.30
C HIS A 126 7.67 -17.11 19.10
N PRO A 127 8.71 -17.96 19.20
CA PRO A 127 9.06 -18.91 18.16
C PRO A 127 7.91 -19.90 17.97
N GLY A 128 7.24 -19.86 16.81
CA GLY A 128 6.06 -20.67 16.49
C GLY A 128 4.90 -19.87 15.90
N LEU A 129 4.91 -18.55 16.02
CA LEU A 129 4.01 -17.66 15.29
C LEU A 129 4.61 -17.30 13.92
N HIS A 130 3.77 -17.06 12.92
CA HIS A 130 4.22 -16.69 11.58
C HIS A 130 5.04 -15.40 11.62
N PRO A 131 6.28 -15.40 11.13
CA PRO A 131 7.11 -14.21 11.17
C PRO A 131 6.47 -13.06 10.37
N PRO A 132 6.88 -11.83 10.69
CA PRO A 132 6.74 -10.67 9.81
C PRO A 132 6.92 -11.00 8.33
N ASP A 133 5.96 -10.60 7.47
CA ASP A 133 6.22 -10.68 6.04
C ASP A 133 7.21 -9.59 5.61
N THR A 134 8.26 -9.99 4.90
CA THR A 134 9.22 -9.07 4.27
C THR A 134 8.79 -8.74 2.84
N GLY A 135 8.06 -7.62 2.70
CA GLY A 135 7.65 -7.08 1.40
C GLY A 135 8.82 -6.52 0.57
N GLN A 136 8.54 -6.07 -0.66
CA GLN A 136 9.54 -5.35 -1.46
C GLN A 136 10.05 -4.06 -0.79
N PHE A 137 9.22 -3.35 -0.01
CA PHE A 137 9.66 -2.16 0.74
C PHE A 137 10.79 -2.49 1.71
N ASP A 138 10.56 -3.48 2.57
CA ASP A 138 11.52 -3.89 3.58
C ASP A 138 12.81 -4.42 2.96
N ARG A 139 12.71 -5.32 1.98
CA ARG A 139 13.89 -5.87 1.30
C ARG A 139 14.71 -4.81 0.59
N ALA A 140 14.07 -3.91 -0.17
CA ALA A 140 14.78 -2.90 -0.93
C ALA A 140 15.49 -1.87 -0.04
N LEU A 141 14.86 -1.46 1.06
CA LEU A 141 15.44 -0.44 1.95
C LEU A 141 16.53 -1.00 2.88
N ARG A 142 16.66 -2.34 3.02
CA ARG A 142 17.84 -2.99 3.62
C ARG A 142 19.02 -3.10 2.66
N CYS A 143 18.79 -2.93 1.35
CA CYS A 143 19.82 -3.00 0.33
C CYS A 143 20.43 -1.63 0.03
N THR A 144 21.59 -1.64 -0.62
CA THR A 144 22.24 -0.42 -1.10
C THR A 144 21.35 0.30 -2.13
N PRO A 145 21.46 1.63 -2.27
CA PRO A 145 20.66 2.41 -3.22
C PRO A 145 20.69 1.91 -4.67
N ASP A 146 21.82 1.38 -5.11
CA ASP A 146 22.04 0.92 -6.49
C ASP A 146 21.59 -0.53 -6.75
N SER A 147 21.02 -1.18 -5.73
CA SER A 147 20.60 -2.58 -5.80
C SER A 147 19.41 -2.81 -6.75
N PRO A 148 19.31 -4.02 -7.36
CA PRO A 148 18.18 -4.36 -8.21
C PRO A 148 16.85 -4.37 -7.45
N GLU A 149 16.86 -4.58 -6.13
CA GLU A 149 15.72 -4.52 -5.23
C GLU A 149 15.11 -3.12 -5.17
N VAL A 150 15.94 -2.08 -5.03
CA VAL A 150 15.50 -0.67 -5.05
C VAL A 150 14.91 -0.30 -6.41
N ALA A 151 15.54 -0.74 -7.50
CA ALA A 151 15.00 -0.54 -8.85
C ALA A 151 13.67 -1.28 -9.07
N ALA A 152 13.50 -2.47 -8.47
CA ALA A 152 12.24 -3.21 -8.51
C ALA A 152 11.14 -2.51 -7.69
N LEU A 153 11.47 -1.97 -6.51
CA LEU A 153 10.55 -1.18 -5.69
C LEU A 153 10.08 0.07 -6.45
N GLU A 154 10.98 0.82 -7.07
CA GLU A 154 10.64 2.00 -7.88
C GLU A 154 9.63 1.66 -8.98
N ARG A 155 9.90 0.58 -9.76
CA ARG A 155 8.96 0.10 -10.79
C ARG A 155 7.61 -0.33 -10.20
N SER A 156 7.63 -0.93 -9.01
CA SER A 156 6.41 -1.35 -8.33
C SER A 156 5.52 -0.20 -7.90
N LEU A 157 6.11 0.84 -7.33
CA LEU A 157 5.44 2.07 -6.95
C LEU A 157 4.96 2.85 -8.17
N ALA A 158 5.74 2.94 -9.24
CA ALA A 158 5.34 3.60 -10.49
C ALA A 158 4.08 2.97 -11.10
N HIS A 159 4.04 1.63 -11.21
CA HIS A 159 2.84 0.93 -11.68
C HIS A 159 1.62 1.16 -10.80
N LEU A 160 1.81 1.19 -9.47
CA LEU A 160 0.73 1.44 -8.52
C LEU A 160 0.20 2.88 -8.62
N ALA A 161 1.10 3.87 -8.75
CA ALA A 161 0.76 5.28 -8.93
C ALA A 161 -0.02 5.53 -10.23
N ASP A 162 0.33 4.82 -11.31
CA ASP A 162 -0.42 4.90 -12.58
C ASP A 162 -1.73 4.10 -12.54
N CYS A 163 -1.95 3.31 -11.47
CA CYS A 163 -3.04 2.35 -11.36
C CYS A 163 -3.12 1.49 -12.63
N ARG A 164 -1.97 1.05 -13.15
CA ARG A 164 -1.88 0.18 -14.33
C ARG A 164 -2.15 -1.26 -13.91
#